data_AF-A0A966SJ89-F1
#
_entry.id   AF-A0A966SJ89-F1
#
_cell.length_a   1.000
_cell.length_b   1.000
_cell.length_c   1.000
_cell.angle_alpha   90.00
_cell.angle_beta   90.00
_cell.angle_gamma   90.00
#
_symmetry.space_group_name_H-M   'P 1'
#
loop_
_entity.id
_entity.type
_entity.pdbx_description
1 polymer ?
#
loop_
_entity_poly.entity_id
_entity_poly.type
_entity_poly.pdbx_seq_one_letter_code
_entity_poly.pdbx_strand_id
1 'polypeptide(L)'
;MTAFIREIETRSDGALWNNGDFVVRQMRGKESLSVHATGRAVDLSYRYVRSTGKGDATRGIPEGGRKQAIWWSRLLIINADLLGIELILDYFPEPYGRGWRCDRRDWVKYEVPTLAGAPKGDWLHIELSPSMADDAAAVRRAFTEVVLPN
;
A
#
# COMPACT_ATOMS: atom_id res chain seq x y z
N MET A 1 -8.40 8.88 0.21
CA MET A 1 -7.63 7.78 -0.39
C MET A 1 -7.28 8.01 -1.86
N THR A 2 -8.22 8.35 -2.74
CA THR A 2 -7.95 8.52 -4.20
C THR A 2 -6.77 9.45 -4.53
N ALA A 3 -6.60 10.56 -3.80
CA ALA A 3 -5.45 11.46 -4.00
C ALA A 3 -4.12 10.78 -3.68
N PHE A 4 -4.06 10.00 -2.58
CA PHE A 4 -2.86 9.28 -2.15
C PHE A 4 -2.43 8.26 -3.19
N ILE A 5 -3.39 7.50 -3.72
CA ILE A 5 -3.17 6.53 -4.79
C ILE A 5 -2.59 7.21 -6.02
N ARG A 6 -3.19 8.30 -6.49
CA ARG A 6 -2.73 9.03 -7.68
C ARG A 6 -1.33 9.59 -7.53
N GLU A 7 -0.99 10.12 -6.34
CA GLU A 7 0.36 10.61 -6.06
C GLU A 7 1.39 9.48 -6.18
N ILE A 8 1.10 8.30 -5.63
CA ILE A 8 2.01 7.15 -5.72
C ILE A 8 2.09 6.61 -7.15
N GLU A 9 0.96 6.41 -7.84
CA GLU A 9 0.94 5.95 -9.24
C GLU A 9 1.75 6.87 -10.15
N THR A 10 1.57 8.19 -10.00
CA THR A 10 2.29 9.19 -10.79
C THR A 10 3.78 9.21 -10.47
N ARG A 11 4.14 9.28 -9.18
CA ARG A 11 5.54 9.42 -8.75
C ARG A 11 6.35 8.14 -8.87
N SER A 12 5.68 6.99 -8.87
CA SER A 12 6.31 5.69 -9.12
C SER A 12 6.42 5.36 -10.60
N ASP A 13 5.96 6.25 -11.49
CA ASP A 13 5.86 6.02 -12.94
C ASP A 13 5.10 4.71 -13.26
N GLY A 14 4.00 4.48 -12.54
CA GLY A 14 3.16 3.29 -12.66
C GLY A 14 3.76 1.99 -12.11
N ALA A 15 4.92 2.04 -11.44
CA ALA A 15 5.52 0.85 -10.82
C ALA A 15 4.67 0.29 -9.68
N LEU A 16 3.98 1.15 -8.94
CA LEU A 16 2.93 0.78 -7.99
C LEU A 16 1.58 1.24 -8.54
N TRP A 17 0.55 0.40 -8.43
CA TRP A 17 -0.78 0.70 -8.96
C TRP A 17 -1.91 0.17 -8.06
N ASN A 18 -3.08 0.82 -8.13
CA ASN A 18 -4.23 0.48 -7.31
C ASN A 18 -4.80 -0.91 -7.65
N ASN A 19 -4.65 -1.85 -6.73
CA ASN A 19 -5.19 -3.20 -6.80
C ASN A 19 -6.44 -3.39 -5.92
N GLY A 20 -6.95 -2.30 -5.34
CA GLY A 20 -8.20 -2.21 -4.59
C GLY A 20 -8.09 -1.24 -3.41
N ASP A 21 -9.01 -0.29 -3.30
CA ASP A 21 -9.04 0.74 -2.24
C ASP A 21 -10.40 0.87 -1.52
N PHE A 22 -11.48 0.43 -2.16
CA PHE A 22 -12.79 0.40 -1.54
C PHE A 22 -13.56 -0.85 -1.92
N VAL A 23 -13.80 -1.71 -0.93
CA VAL A 23 -14.76 -2.81 -1.03
C VAL A 23 -15.44 -2.96 0.33
N VAL A 24 -16.76 -2.85 0.35
CA VAL A 24 -17.55 -3.17 1.55
C VAL A 24 -17.61 -4.68 1.71
N ARG A 25 -16.71 -5.22 2.54
CA ARG A 25 -16.69 -6.64 2.92
C ARG A 25 -16.20 -6.83 4.34
N GLN A 26 -16.63 -7.93 4.94
CA GLN A 26 -16.03 -8.43 6.17
C GLN A 26 -14.56 -8.82 5.93
N MET A 27 -13.75 -8.71 6.97
CA MET A 27 -12.40 -9.30 6.96
C MET A 27 -12.53 -10.82 6.84
N ARG A 28 -11.67 -11.45 6.03
CA ARG A 28 -11.74 -12.89 5.79
C ARG A 28 -11.65 -13.65 7.13
N GLY A 29 -12.68 -14.42 7.45
CA GLY A 29 -12.76 -15.22 8.68
C GLY A 29 -13.11 -14.43 9.94
N LYS A 30 -13.60 -13.18 9.84
CA LYS A 30 -14.07 -12.37 10.97
C LYS A 30 -15.38 -11.66 10.62
N GLU A 31 -16.19 -11.36 11.62
CA GLU A 31 -17.45 -10.62 11.44
C GLU A 31 -17.24 -9.11 11.28
N SER A 32 -16.06 -8.59 11.66
CA SER A 32 -15.68 -7.18 11.54
C SER A 32 -15.45 -6.76 10.09
N LEU A 33 -15.85 -5.53 9.75
CA LEU A 33 -15.57 -4.92 8.45
C LEU A 33 -14.07 -4.72 8.22
N SER A 34 -13.63 -4.87 6.97
CA SER A 34 -12.27 -4.53 6.56
C SER A 34 -12.05 -3.01 6.59
N VAL A 35 -10.82 -2.55 6.83
CA VAL A 35 -10.49 -1.11 6.74
C VAL A 35 -10.70 -0.56 5.32
N HIS A 36 -10.63 -1.42 4.29
CA HIS A 36 -11.09 -1.10 2.93
C HIS A 36 -12.55 -0.61 2.88
N ALA A 37 -13.43 -1.09 3.77
CA ALA A 37 -14.81 -0.63 3.86
C ALA A 37 -14.94 0.79 4.45
N THR A 38 -13.88 1.32 5.05
CA THR A 38 -13.84 2.68 5.60
C THR A 38 -13.26 3.69 4.61
N GLY A 39 -12.78 3.25 3.43
CA GLY A 39 -12.14 4.13 2.45
C GLY A 39 -10.76 4.63 2.88
N ARG A 40 -10.14 4.00 3.90
CA ARG A 40 -8.84 4.38 4.47
C ARG A 40 -7.71 3.42 4.15
N ALA A 41 -7.98 2.35 3.40
CA ALA A 41 -6.98 1.40 2.98
C ALA A 41 -6.81 1.36 1.47
N VAL A 42 -5.64 0.93 1.01
CA VAL A 42 -5.38 0.57 -0.39
C VAL A 42 -4.40 -0.59 -0.47
N ASP A 43 -4.64 -1.49 -1.42
CA ASP A 43 -3.68 -2.49 -1.85
C ASP A 43 -2.94 -1.93 -3.09
N LEU A 44 -1.68 -1.55 -2.95
CA LEU A 44 -0.82 -1.10 -4.05
C LEU A 44 -0.01 -2.26 -4.58
N SER A 45 -0.38 -2.77 -5.75
CA SER A 45 0.36 -3.86 -6.40
C SER A 45 1.60 -3.35 -7.11
N TYR A 46 2.66 -4.15 -7.06
CA TYR A 46 3.89 -3.98 -7.82
C TYR A 46 4.05 -5.07 -8.90
N ARG A 47 2.99 -5.84 -9.16
CA ARG A 47 2.97 -6.87 -10.21
C ARG A 47 3.04 -6.22 -11.58
N TYR A 48 3.87 -6.79 -12.44
CA TYR A 48 3.78 -6.51 -13.87
C TYR A 48 2.63 -7.29 -14.50
N VAL A 49 1.68 -6.59 -15.11
CA VAL A 49 0.59 -7.15 -15.90
C VAL A 49 0.72 -6.58 -17.30
N ARG A 50 0.99 -7.43 -18.29
CA ARG A 50 1.01 -7.01 -19.69
C ARG A 50 -0.41 -7.00 -20.24
N SER A 51 -0.79 -5.92 -20.92
CA SER A 51 -2.05 -5.86 -21.66
C SER A 51 -2.17 -7.04 -22.63
N THR A 52 -3.36 -7.63 -22.67
CA THR A 52 -3.72 -8.69 -23.63
C THR A 52 -4.35 -8.13 -24.91
N GLY A 53 -4.53 -6.81 -25.01
CA GLY A 53 -5.27 -6.15 -26.10
C GLY A 53 -6.79 -6.29 -26.00
N LYS A 54 -7.32 -6.88 -24.92
CA LYS A 54 -8.77 -7.11 -24.72
C LYS A 54 -9.42 -6.12 -23.73
N GLY A 55 -8.87 -4.91 -23.65
CA GLY A 55 -9.35 -3.86 -22.75
C GLY A 55 -8.59 -3.77 -21.42
N ASP A 56 -7.77 -4.77 -21.07
CA ASP A 56 -6.89 -4.70 -19.91
C ASP A 56 -5.70 -3.77 -20.19
N ALA A 57 -5.44 -2.81 -19.31
CA ALA A 57 -4.26 -1.96 -19.39
C ALA A 57 -3.01 -2.71 -18.93
N THR A 58 -1.85 -2.36 -19.51
CA THR A 58 -0.56 -2.74 -18.93
C THR A 58 -0.40 -2.02 -17.59
N ARG A 59 0.04 -2.72 -16.54
CA ARG A 59 0.26 -2.17 -15.19
C ARG A 59 1.57 -2.66 -14.60
N GLY A 60 2.17 -1.86 -13.72
CA GLY A 60 3.49 -2.14 -13.18
C GLY A 60 4.59 -2.01 -14.23
N ILE A 61 5.82 -2.26 -13.79
CA ILE A 61 7.01 -2.22 -14.65
C ILE A 61 7.55 -3.64 -14.89
N PRO A 62 8.11 -3.96 -16.09
CA PRO A 62 8.58 -5.31 -16.41
C PRO A 62 9.62 -5.87 -15.44
N GLU A 63 10.48 -5.01 -14.90
CA GLU A 63 11.54 -5.37 -13.97
C GLU A 63 11.60 -4.39 -12.81
N GLY A 64 11.92 -4.89 -11.61
CA GLY A 64 12.18 -4.03 -10.45
C GLY A 64 10.96 -3.57 -9.66
N GLY A 65 9.74 -4.01 -9.98
CA GLY A 65 8.53 -3.65 -9.22
C GLY A 65 8.66 -3.89 -7.70
N ARG A 66 9.24 -5.03 -7.30
CA ARG A 66 9.51 -5.30 -5.87
C ARG A 66 10.51 -4.32 -5.25
N LYS A 67 11.54 -3.90 -5.99
CA LYS A 67 12.51 -2.90 -5.52
C LYS A 67 11.82 -1.56 -5.30
N GLN A 68 10.91 -1.17 -6.21
CA GLN A 68 10.06 0.01 -6.07
C GLN A 68 9.18 -0.09 -4.82
N ALA A 69 8.50 -1.22 -4.58
CA ALA A 69 7.70 -1.42 -3.38
C ALA A 69 8.51 -1.25 -2.08
N ILE A 70 9.75 -1.76 -2.04
CA ILE A 70 10.65 -1.58 -0.89
C ILE A 70 11.05 -0.12 -0.72
N TRP A 71 11.42 0.56 -1.81
CA TRP A 71 11.79 1.98 -1.77
C TRP A 71 10.62 2.85 -1.30
N TRP A 72 9.42 2.62 -1.84
CA TRP A 72 8.20 3.29 -1.42
C TRP A 72 7.85 3.01 0.04
N SER A 73 8.01 1.77 0.50
CA SER A 73 7.84 1.46 1.93
C SER A 73 8.76 2.31 2.81
N ARG A 74 10.03 2.51 2.40
CA ARG A 74 10.97 3.37 3.13
C ARG A 74 10.51 4.83 3.12
N LEU A 75 10.15 5.37 1.95
CA LEU A 75 9.65 6.74 1.82
C LEU A 75 8.42 6.97 2.71
N LEU A 76 7.44 6.06 2.68
CA LEU A 76 6.23 6.17 3.49
C LEU A 76 6.53 6.11 4.98
N ILE A 77 7.47 5.25 5.41
CA ILE A 77 7.84 5.11 6.82
C ILE A 77 8.55 6.35 7.35
N ILE A 78 9.53 6.90 6.62
CA ILE A 78 10.26 8.08 7.10
C ILE A 78 9.38 9.34 7.14
N ASN A 79 8.29 9.36 6.36
CA ASN A 79 7.30 10.44 6.32
C ASN A 79 5.96 10.03 6.97
N ALA A 80 5.94 8.99 7.83
CA ALA A 80 4.70 8.39 8.29
C ALA A 80 3.77 9.38 9.01
N ASP A 81 4.33 10.25 9.85
CA ASP A 81 3.54 11.27 10.57
C ASP A 81 2.95 12.31 9.61
N LEU A 82 3.76 12.78 8.64
CA LEU A 82 3.36 13.76 7.63
C LEU A 82 2.25 13.23 6.70
N LEU A 83 2.39 11.97 6.28
CA LEU A 83 1.44 11.30 5.38
C LEU A 83 0.27 10.65 6.12
N GLY A 84 0.31 10.62 7.46
CA GLY A 84 -0.66 9.94 8.31
C GLY A 84 -0.75 8.45 8.04
N ILE A 85 0.38 7.75 7.90
CA ILE A 85 0.44 6.30 7.67
C ILE A 85 0.21 5.57 8.99
N GLU A 86 -0.82 4.72 9.08
CA GLU A 86 -1.13 3.93 10.28
C GLU A 86 -0.54 2.51 10.20
N LEU A 87 -0.61 1.90 9.04
CA LEU A 87 -0.24 0.51 8.80
C LEU A 87 0.35 0.34 7.40
N ILE A 88 1.41 -0.47 7.30
CA ILE A 88 1.85 -1.05 6.03
C ILE A 88 1.96 -2.56 6.22
N LEU A 89 1.21 -3.35 5.45
CA LEU A 89 1.40 -4.80 5.38
C LEU A 89 2.08 -5.16 4.08
N ASP A 90 3.12 -5.98 4.22
CA ASP A 90 3.89 -6.52 3.13
C ASP A 90 3.72 -8.02 3.16
N TYR A 91 3.08 -8.56 2.13
CA TYR A 91 2.76 -9.99 2.04
C TYR A 91 4.01 -10.82 1.76
N PHE A 92 5.18 -10.19 1.60
CA PHE A 92 6.51 -10.79 1.56
C PHE A 92 7.32 -10.26 2.76
N PRO A 93 8.31 -10.99 3.34
CA PRO A 93 8.92 -12.25 2.91
C PRO A 93 8.25 -13.51 3.44
N GLU A 94 8.75 -14.66 2.98
CA GLU A 94 8.42 -15.96 3.55
C GLU A 94 8.72 -16.05 5.07
N PRO A 95 7.91 -16.80 5.84
CA PRO A 95 6.74 -17.57 5.38
C PRO A 95 5.42 -16.78 5.37
N TYR A 96 5.26 -15.74 6.19
CA TYR A 96 3.94 -15.14 6.46
C TYR A 96 3.86 -13.62 6.27
N GLY A 97 4.87 -13.03 5.62
CA GLY A 97 4.96 -11.59 5.42
C GLY A 97 5.37 -10.84 6.69
N ARG A 98 5.12 -9.53 6.68
CA ARG A 98 5.45 -8.61 7.76
C ARG A 98 4.49 -7.41 7.78
N GLY A 99 4.44 -6.72 8.92
CA GLY A 99 3.68 -5.49 9.06
C GLY A 99 4.45 -4.42 9.82
N TRP A 100 4.39 -3.19 9.33
CA TRP A 100 4.86 -1.98 10.01
C TRP A 100 3.66 -1.22 10.55
N ARG A 101 3.76 -0.70 11.78
CA ARG A 101 2.70 0.10 12.42
C ARG A 101 3.24 1.38 13.03
N CYS A 102 2.46 2.44 12.96
CA CYS A 102 2.84 3.78 13.45
C CYS A 102 3.10 3.85 14.95
N ASP A 103 2.46 3.01 15.75
CA ASP A 103 2.62 2.96 17.22
C ASP A 103 3.96 2.35 17.64
N ARG A 104 4.47 1.38 16.88
CA ARG A 104 5.77 0.73 17.11
C ARG A 104 6.90 1.36 16.31
N ARG A 105 6.55 2.00 15.19
CA ARG A 105 7.47 2.52 14.17
C ARG A 105 8.46 1.49 13.66
N ASP A 106 8.09 0.22 13.68
CA ASP A 106 8.96 -0.89 13.28
C ASP A 106 8.20 -2.01 12.55
N TRP A 107 8.94 -2.76 11.75
CA TRP A 107 8.48 -3.96 11.06
C TRP A 107 8.46 -5.16 12.00
N VAL A 108 7.35 -5.89 11.99
CA VAL A 108 7.25 -7.20 12.64
C VAL A 108 7.10 -8.25 11.55
N LYS A 109 8.05 -9.19 11.48
CA LYS A 109 7.90 -10.40 10.66
C LYS A 109 6.94 -11.35 11.35
N TYR A 110 5.97 -11.88 10.62
CA TYR A 110 5.00 -12.79 11.21
C TYR A 110 5.53 -14.23 11.27
N GLU A 111 5.34 -14.85 12.44
CA GLU A 111 5.76 -16.24 12.72
C GLU A 111 4.61 -17.25 12.55
N VAL A 112 3.38 -16.74 12.41
CA VAL A 112 2.16 -17.54 12.18
C VAL A 112 1.37 -16.97 10.98
N PRO A 113 0.49 -17.76 10.32
CA PRO A 113 -0.30 -17.33 9.16
C PRO A 113 -1.24 -16.14 9.42
N THR A 114 -0.67 -14.93 9.46
CA THR A 114 -1.35 -13.70 9.87
C THR A 114 -1.97 -12.98 8.68
N LEU A 115 -1.28 -12.97 7.55
CA LEU A 115 -1.73 -12.33 6.32
C LEU A 115 -2.23 -13.38 5.31
N ALA A 116 -3.54 -13.37 5.04
CA ALA A 116 -4.10 -14.25 4.02
C ALA A 116 -3.60 -13.85 2.63
N GLY A 117 -2.81 -14.73 2.00
CA GLY A 117 -2.14 -14.46 0.72
C GLY A 117 -0.62 -14.29 0.83
N ALA A 118 -0.09 -14.14 2.05
CA ALA A 118 1.35 -14.25 2.27
C ALA A 118 1.79 -15.74 2.12
N PRO A 119 3.01 -16.00 1.61
CA PRO A 119 4.04 -15.02 1.28
C PRO A 119 4.02 -14.52 -0.18
N LYS A 120 2.95 -14.82 -0.92
CA LYS A 120 2.88 -14.69 -2.39
C LYS A 120 2.20 -13.42 -2.88
N GLY A 121 1.65 -12.61 -1.98
CA GLY A 121 1.01 -11.35 -2.35
C GLY A 121 2.02 -10.39 -2.99
N ASP A 122 1.63 -9.85 -4.14
CA ASP A 122 2.44 -8.92 -4.93
C ASP A 122 1.96 -7.46 -4.77
N TRP A 123 1.54 -7.12 -3.54
CA TRP A 123 1.07 -5.79 -3.16
C TRP A 123 1.47 -5.40 -1.74
N LEU A 124 1.43 -4.10 -1.48
CA LEU A 124 1.47 -3.52 -0.14
C LEU A 124 0.05 -3.12 0.26
N HIS A 125 -0.39 -3.50 1.44
CA HIS A 125 -1.59 -2.93 2.05
C HIS A 125 -1.18 -1.70 2.86
N ILE A 126 -1.80 -0.55 2.62
CA ILE A 126 -1.50 0.69 3.33
C ILE A 126 -2.78 1.24 3.93
N GLU A 127 -2.73 1.61 5.20
CA GLU A 127 -3.82 2.31 5.89
C GLU A 127 -3.40 3.74 6.23
N LEU A 128 -4.31 4.69 6.00
CA LEU A 128 -4.16 6.10 6.36
C LEU A 128 -5.01 6.45 7.57
N SER A 129 -4.55 7.44 8.33
CA SER A 129 -5.34 8.15 9.32
C SER A 129 -6.60 8.73 8.68
N PRO A 130 -7.73 8.80 9.41
CA PRO A 130 -8.97 9.37 8.88
C PRO A 130 -8.79 10.78 8.30
N SER A 131 -8.05 11.66 8.98
CA SER A 131 -7.82 13.03 8.53
C SER A 131 -7.10 13.10 7.18
N MET A 132 -6.14 12.21 6.92
CA MET A 132 -5.46 12.15 5.62
C MET A 132 -6.26 11.39 4.57
N ALA A 133 -7.02 10.36 4.96
CA ALA A 133 -7.87 9.62 4.04
C ALA A 133 -8.98 10.50 3.45
N ASP A 134 -9.53 11.42 4.25
CA ASP A 134 -10.69 12.26 3.88
C ASP A 134 -10.30 13.63 3.29
N ASP A 135 -9.05 14.08 3.43
CA ASP A 135 -8.58 15.36 2.89
C ASP A 135 -7.58 15.18 1.73
N ALA A 136 -8.10 15.23 0.51
CA ALA A 136 -7.30 15.17 -0.71
C ALA A 136 -6.29 16.32 -0.84
N ALA A 137 -6.59 17.51 -0.32
CA ALA A 137 -5.69 18.65 -0.39
C ALA A 137 -4.53 18.50 0.60
N ALA A 138 -4.79 17.99 1.81
CA ALA A 138 -3.76 17.66 2.78
C ALA A 138 -2.78 16.61 2.23
N VAL A 139 -3.29 15.54 1.61
CA VAL A 139 -2.44 14.51 0.97
C VAL A 139 -1.51 15.13 -0.07
N ARG A 140 -2.04 15.94 -1.00
CA ARG A 140 -1.22 16.57 -2.05
C ARG A 140 -0.13 17.47 -1.46
N ARG A 141 -0.48 18.29 -0.46
CA ARG A 141 0.49 19.14 0.25
C ARG A 141 1.58 18.30 0.90
N ALA A 142 1.21 17.25 1.64
CA ALA A 142 2.16 16.36 2.28
C ALA A 142 3.16 15.74 1.28
N PHE A 143 2.72 15.34 0.09
CA PHE A 143 3.59 14.84 -0.97
C PHE A 143 4.55 15.87 -1.58
N THR A 144 4.34 17.18 -1.34
CA THR A 144 5.33 18.22 -1.70
C THR A 144 6.44 18.36 -0.66
N GLU A 145 6.22 17.84 0.55
CA GLU A 145 7.11 18.01 1.70
C GLU A 145 7.85 16.72 2.08
N VAL A 146 7.60 15.61 1.36
CA VAL A 146 8.22 14.32 1.66
C VAL A 146 9.74 14.39 1.56
N VAL A 147 10.41 13.82 2.55
CA VAL A 147 11.84 13.54 2.52
C VAL A 147 12.05 12.23 1.76
N LEU A 148 13.03 12.20 0.86
CA LEU A 148 13.38 10.99 0.12
C LEU A 148 14.30 10.09 0.96
N PRO A 149 14.15 8.76 0.90
CA PRO A 149 15.08 7.85 1.53
C PRO A 149 16.45 7.89 0.82
N ASN A 150 17.52 7.82 1.61
CA ASN A 150 18.91 7.73 1.12
C ASN A 150 19.19 6.44 0.34
#